data_AF-A0A3C1H8B6-F1
#
_entry.id   AF-A0A3C1H8B6-F1
#
_cell.length_a   1.000
_cell.length_b   1.000
_cell.length_c   1.000
_cell.angle_alpha   90.00
_cell.angle_beta   90.00
_cell.angle_gamma   90.00
#
_symmetry.space_group_name_H-M   'P 1'
#
loop_
_entity.id
_entity.type
_entity.pdbx_description
1 polymer ?
#
loop_
_entity_poly.entity_id
_entity_poly.type
_entity_poly.pdbx_seq_one_letter_code
_entity_poly.pdbx_strand_id
1 'polypeptide(L)'
;LDYQDAAIVYINGREVARVGVTRSSGRNAQGIKTREDRGPVYITLKDVQNCLKDGVNVLGIEGHVAVGDANDFVLDPSLILED
;
A
#
# COMPACT_ATOMS: atom_id res chain seq x y z
N LEU A 1 3.46 -6.00 -5.82
CA LEU A 1 3.20 -4.54 -5.89
C LEU A 1 4.45 -3.84 -6.40
N ASP A 2 4.39 -3.23 -7.57
CA ASP A 2 5.37 -2.22 -7.95
C ASP A 2 4.84 -0.82 -7.57
N TYR A 3 5.67 -0.02 -6.92
CA TYR A 3 5.30 1.30 -6.41
C TYR A 3 6.54 2.20 -6.34
N GLN A 4 6.31 3.52 -6.46
CA GLN A 4 7.37 4.53 -6.45
C GLN A 4 7.99 4.71 -5.05
N ASP A 5 7.29 5.34 -4.10
CA ASP A 5 7.89 5.68 -2.79
C ASP A 5 7.24 4.95 -1.61
N ALA A 6 5.92 5.06 -1.50
CA ALA A 6 5.21 4.49 -0.37
C ALA A 6 3.78 4.10 -0.72
N ALA A 7 3.24 3.14 0.04
CA ALA A 7 1.87 2.70 -0.10
C ALA A 7 1.27 2.24 1.24
N ILE A 8 -0.06 2.33 1.34
CA ILE A 8 -0.87 1.73 2.41
C ILE A 8 -1.95 0.87 1.77
N VAL A 9 -2.14 -0.34 2.28
CA VAL A 9 -3.12 -1.31 1.77
C VAL A 9 -4.23 -1.51 2.78
N TYR A 10 -5.46 -1.52 2.28
CA TYR A 10 -6.69 -1.62 3.06
C TYR A 10 -7.55 -2.78 2.57
N ILE A 11 -8.19 -3.48 3.50
CA ILE A 11 -9.27 -4.42 3.21
C ILE A 11 -10.52 -3.94 3.94
N ASN A 12 -11.59 -3.70 3.20
CA ASN A 12 -12.85 -3.14 3.71
C ASN A 12 -12.63 -1.88 4.59
N GLY A 13 -11.68 -1.02 4.20
CA GLY A 13 -11.34 0.22 4.90
C GLY A 13 -10.43 0.05 6.12
N ARG A 14 -10.01 -1.17 6.47
CA ARG A 14 -9.05 -1.44 7.55
C ARG A 14 -7.65 -1.61 6.99
N GLU A 15 -6.68 -0.91 7.56
CA GLU A 15 -5.27 -1.03 7.16
C GLU A 15 -4.75 -2.45 7.48
N VAL A 16 -4.18 -3.12 6.49
CA VAL A 16 -3.61 -4.47 6.60
C VAL A 16 -2.11 -4.51 6.27
N ALA A 17 -1.59 -3.48 5.60
CA ALA A 17 -0.17 -3.31 5.36
C ALA A 17 0.17 -1.83 5.08
N ARG A 18 1.41 -1.45 5.38
CA ARG A 18 2.00 -0.18 4.91
C ARG A 18 3.48 -0.36 4.61
N VAL A 19 3.96 0.39 3.62
CA VAL A 19 5.37 0.47 3.22
C VAL A 19 5.71 1.93 2.97
N GLY A 20 6.86 2.38 3.47
CA GLY A 20 7.34 3.75 3.23
C GLY A 20 6.58 4.88 3.93
N VAL A 21 5.42 4.64 4.58
CA VAL A 21 4.69 5.66 5.37
C VAL A 21 4.94 5.49 6.87
N THR A 22 5.48 6.51 7.53
CA THR A 22 5.78 6.41 8.98
C THR A 22 4.52 6.45 9.86
N ARG A 23 3.60 7.38 9.62
CA ARG A 23 2.35 7.49 10.41
C ARG A 23 1.23 8.20 9.64
N SER A 24 0.02 8.09 10.18
CA SER A 24 -1.20 8.66 9.59
C SER A 24 -1.49 8.08 8.19
N SER A 25 -2.46 8.66 7.49
CA SER A 25 -2.89 8.29 6.14
C SER A 25 -3.57 9.48 5.45
N GLY A 26 -3.95 9.31 4.19
CA GLY A 26 -4.53 10.34 3.35
C GLY A 26 -3.60 11.53 3.18
N ARG A 27 -4.22 12.70 3.05
CA ARG A 27 -3.54 14.00 3.03
C ARG A 27 -2.63 14.25 4.24
N ASN A 28 -2.85 13.56 5.37
CA ASN A 28 -2.12 13.74 6.61
C ASN A 28 -0.98 12.74 6.81
N ALA A 29 -0.71 11.88 5.82
CA ALA A 29 0.38 10.91 5.88
C ALA A 29 1.73 11.62 6.07
N GLN A 30 2.58 11.05 6.93
CA GLN A 30 3.84 11.66 7.34
C GLN A 30 5.00 10.67 7.25
N GLY A 31 6.19 11.22 7.00
CA GLY A 31 7.42 10.46 6.90
C GLY A 31 7.39 9.49 5.73
N ILE A 32 7.02 10.00 4.55
CA ILE A 32 7.08 9.28 3.27
C ILE A 32 8.56 9.08 2.92
N LYS A 33 8.98 7.83 2.81
CA LYS A 33 10.35 7.46 2.46
C LYS A 33 10.44 7.18 0.97
N THR A 34 11.47 7.73 0.32
CA THR A 34 11.84 7.34 -1.04
C THR A 34 12.25 5.86 -1.05
N ARG A 35 11.83 5.13 -2.07
CA ARG A 35 12.25 3.74 -2.28
C ARG A 35 13.42 3.73 -3.26
N GLU A 36 14.55 3.16 -2.85
CA GLU A 36 15.74 3.11 -3.71
C GLU A 36 15.66 1.95 -4.73
N ASP A 37 15.03 0.84 -4.34
CA ASP A 37 14.88 -0.35 -5.18
C ASP A 37 13.68 -0.24 -6.13
N ARG A 38 13.84 -0.72 -7.36
CA ARG A 38 12.78 -0.75 -8.38
C ARG A 38 12.17 -2.15 -8.54
N GLY A 39 10.98 -2.20 -9.12
CA GLY A 39 10.29 -3.43 -9.50
C GLY A 39 9.35 -3.97 -8.43
N PRO A 40 8.60 -5.05 -8.74
CA PRO A 40 7.55 -5.56 -7.86
C PRO A 40 8.11 -6.22 -6.60
N VAL A 41 7.47 -5.96 -5.47
CA VAL A 41 7.71 -6.67 -4.20
C VAL A 41 6.45 -7.35 -3.68
N TYR A 42 6.66 -8.39 -2.86
CA TYR A 42 5.61 -9.04 -2.11
C TYR A 42 5.31 -8.26 -0.83
N ILE A 43 4.03 -7.96 -0.61
CA ILE A 43 3.53 -7.34 0.61
C ILE A 43 2.49 -8.27 1.20
N THR A 44 2.84 -8.89 2.33
CA THR A 44 1.91 -9.74 3.08
C THR A 44 0.81 -8.89 3.72
N LEU A 45 -0.45 -9.28 3.52
CA LEU A 45 -1.61 -8.65 4.15
C LEU A 45 -1.81 -9.26 5.54
N LYS A 46 -1.28 -8.60 6.57
CA LYS A 46 -1.33 -9.14 7.94
C LYS A 46 -2.76 -9.12 8.47
N ASP A 47 -3.12 -10.18 9.19
CA ASP A 47 -4.42 -10.33 9.85
C ASP A 47 -5.62 -10.07 8.92
N VAL A 48 -5.45 -10.33 7.62
CA VAL A 48 -6.46 -10.06 6.58
C VAL A 48 -7.77 -10.80 6.87
N GLN A 49 -7.68 -12.01 7.43
CA GLN A 49 -8.83 -12.81 7.82
C GLN A 49 -9.78 -12.09 8.78
N ASN A 50 -9.26 -11.17 9.60
CA ASN A 50 -10.07 -10.39 10.54
C ASN A 50 -10.78 -9.21 9.86
N CYS A 51 -10.42 -8.90 8.61
CA CYS A 51 -10.95 -7.78 7.84
C CYS A 51 -11.89 -8.25 6.71
N LEU A 52 -11.90 -9.53 6.39
CA LEU A 52 -12.78 -10.11 5.39
C LEU A 52 -14.22 -10.23 5.90
N LYS A 53 -15.17 -10.21 4.97
CA LYS A 53 -16.57 -10.49 5.21
C LYS A 53 -17.11 -11.44 4.15
N ASP A 54 -18.23 -12.08 4.45
CA ASP A 54 -18.93 -12.91 3.46
C ASP A 54 -19.34 -12.06 2.25
N GLY A 55 -19.09 -12.61 1.06
CA GLY A 55 -19.39 -11.95 -0.22
C GLY A 55 -18.31 -10.95 -0.66
N VAL A 56 -18.74 -9.77 -1.10
CA VAL A 56 -17.86 -8.80 -1.76
C VAL A 56 -16.94 -8.11 -0.76
N ASN A 57 -15.63 -8.18 -1.02
CA ASN A 57 -14.60 -7.46 -0.28
C ASN A 57 -13.96 -6.38 -1.15
N VAL A 58 -13.52 -5.29 -0.53
CA VAL A 58 -12.86 -4.17 -1.22
C VAL A 58 -11.40 -4.11 -0.79
N LEU A 59 -10.50 -4.26 -1.76
CA LEU A 59 -9.08 -3.93 -1.62
C LEU A 59 -8.87 -2.47 -2.03
N GLY A 60 -8.35 -1.66 -1.10
CA GLY A 60 -7.94 -0.28 -1.35
C GLY A 60 -6.43 -0.16 -1.26
N ILE A 61 -5.82 0.64 -2.15
CA ILE A 61 -4.40 0.96 -2.08
C ILE A 61 -4.25 2.48 -2.17
N GLU A 62 -3.61 3.05 -1.16
CA GLU A 62 -3.20 4.44 -1.11
C GLU A 62 -1.72 4.52 -1.49
N GLY A 63 -1.37 5.31 -2.50
CA GLY A 63 0.03 5.56 -2.88
C GLY A 63 0.46 6.97 -2.50
N HIS A 64 1.73 7.13 -2.12
CA HIS A 64 2.34 8.43 -1.85
C HIS A 64 3.64 8.60 -2.62
N VAL A 65 3.93 9.85 -2.97
CA VAL A 65 5.20 10.29 -3.54
C VAL A 65 5.91 11.18 -2.53
N ALA A 66 7.22 11.00 -2.36
CA ALA A 66 8.06 11.85 -1.53
C ALA A 66 8.20 13.23 -2.18
N VAL A 67 8.31 14.28 -1.36
CA VAL A 67 8.27 15.69 -1.80
C VAL A 67 9.32 16.03 -2.88
N GLY A 68 10.43 15.30 -2.92
CA GLY A 68 11.51 15.50 -3.91
C GLY A 68 11.26 14.90 -5.29
N ASP A 69 10.37 13.90 -5.42
CA ASP A 69 10.18 13.08 -6.62
C ASP A 69 8.79 13.27 -7.27
N ALA A 70 8.11 14.37 -6.93
CA ALA A 70 6.67 14.60 -7.18
C ALA A 70 6.20 14.62 -8.66
N ASN A 71 7.08 14.38 -9.63
CA ASN A 71 6.71 14.34 -11.05
C ASN A 71 6.23 12.97 -11.52
N ASP A 72 6.64 11.88 -10.86
CA ASP A 72 6.29 10.52 -11.28
C ASP A 72 5.52 9.77 -10.17
N PHE A 73 4.37 9.20 -10.53
CA PHE A 73 3.60 8.30 -9.67
C PHE A 73 3.41 6.96 -10.36
N VAL A 74 3.88 5.90 -9.71
CA VAL A 74 3.73 4.51 -10.18
C VAL A 74 3.04 3.68 -9.12
N LEU A 75 2.02 2.94 -9.55
CA LEU A 75 1.35 1.91 -8.76
C LEU A 75 0.86 0.80 -9.71
N ASP A 76 1.47 -0.38 -9.60
CA ASP A 76 1.10 -1.57 -10.38
C ASP A 76 0.87 -2.77 -9.43
N PRO A 77 -0.37 -2.95 -8.96
CA PRO A 77 -0.71 -4.01 -8.03
C PRO A 77 -1.12 -5.31 -8.73
N SER A 78 -0.66 -6.41 -8.17
CA SER A 78 -1.16 -7.75 -8.44
C SER A 78 -1.55 -8.41 -7.12
N LEU A 79 -2.68 -9.11 -7.12
CA LEU A 79 -3.16 -9.88 -5.97
C LEU A 79 -2.88 -11.36 -6.23
N ILE A 80 -2.17 -11.99 -5.30
CA ILE A 80 -1.80 -13.40 -5.38
C ILE A 80 -2.49 -14.12 -4.22
N LEU A 81 -3.10 -15.25 -4.54
CA LEU A 81 -3.61 -16.21 -3.57
C LEU A 81 -2.56 -17.31 -3.47
N GLU A 82 -2.02 -17.51 -2.26
CA GLU A 82 -1.16 -18.64 -1.95
C GLU A 82 -2.00 -19.70 -1.22
N ASP A 83 -1.89 -20.95 -1.66
CA ASP A 83 -2.57 -22.12 -1.09
C ASP A 83 -1.90 -22.62 0.19
#